data_AF-A0A7C5CXB2-F1
#
_entry.id   AF-A0A7C5CXB2-F1
#
_cell.length_a   1.000
_cell.length_b   1.000
_cell.length_c   1.000
_cell.angle_alpha   90.00
_cell.angle_beta   90.00
_cell.angle_gamma   90.00
#
_symmetry.space_group_name_H-M   'P 1'
#
loop_
_entity.id
_entity.type
_entity.pdbx_description
1 polymer ?
#
loop_
_entity_poly.entity_id
_entity_poly.type
_entity_poly.pdbx_seq_one_letter_code
_entity_poly.pdbx_strand_id
1 'polypeptide(L)'
;MKAPVFNGRPSPGYQLNVSSLNLPIGTNNTPEAVREVVEPPQGSENLNSLMAQQRFYNICDVVVEVYTNDVVIKGGKLSPGSAATIPWQYASNWISTNKTFYDQREKKTVVLTEIDIGKFNDWATNNNPIANSVRVAQGRYINSLYVIDKRPRTAAQLPAVRLVNGAVLPPSGLTVVTPNPLYVKGNYNAYGASVGSTNTANTKPAALISDAITILSGSWDDSRSSSSISTRVASDTTVNAAIMAGIVETVGSDYSGGLENLPRFLENWSGKVFTYNGSMVVMYPSQYATNKWAGTGGVYNPPTRRWSFDLNFTDPSKLPPLTPQVRAVVRVKWATIAPDES
;
A
#
# COMPACT_ATOMS: atom_id res chain seq x y z
N MET A 1 31.13 52.54 13.68
CA MET A 1 31.59 51.47 12.78
C MET A 1 30.52 50.39 12.77
N LYS A 2 29.98 50.01 11.61
CA LYS A 2 28.78 49.16 11.48
C LYS A 2 29.03 47.76 12.06
N ALA A 3 28.20 47.32 12.99
CA ALA A 3 28.08 45.91 13.35
C ALA A 3 27.35 45.17 12.21
N PRO A 4 27.82 43.99 11.78
CA PRO A 4 27.02 43.14 10.91
C PRO A 4 25.84 42.59 11.72
N VAL A 5 24.62 42.84 11.23
CA VAL A 5 23.39 42.21 11.73
C VAL A 5 23.22 40.89 10.98
N PHE A 6 23.26 39.77 11.69
CA PHE A 6 22.91 38.47 11.14
C PHE A 6 21.38 38.37 11.03
N ASN A 7 20.87 38.13 9.82
CA ASN A 7 19.44 38.15 9.48
C ASN A 7 18.88 36.74 9.19
N GLY A 8 19.37 35.73 9.92
CA GLY A 8 18.89 34.34 9.81
C GLY A 8 18.13 33.93 11.07
N ARG A 9 16.91 33.41 10.91
CA ARG A 9 16.11 32.86 12.01
C ARG A 9 16.61 31.45 12.35
N PRO A 10 17.10 31.16 13.57
CA PRO A 10 17.42 29.78 13.94
C PRO A 10 16.09 29.05 14.20
N SER A 11 15.81 28.00 13.41
CA SER A 11 14.65 27.14 13.64
C SER A 11 14.93 25.68 13.27
N PRO A 12 14.57 24.73 14.14
CA PRO A 12 14.12 24.88 15.54
C PRO A 12 15.31 24.67 16.50
N GLY A 13 15.53 25.52 17.50
CA GLY A 13 14.87 25.32 18.79
C GLY A 13 15.39 24.03 19.45
N TYR A 14 16.43 24.13 20.28
CA TYR A 14 17.00 22.97 20.96
C TYR A 14 16.01 22.40 21.99
N GLN A 15 15.92 21.07 22.07
CA GLN A 15 15.47 20.35 23.26
C GLN A 15 16.54 19.31 23.60
N LEU A 16 17.03 19.33 24.84
CA LEU A 16 17.94 18.32 25.40
C LEU A 16 17.09 17.29 26.17
N ASN A 17 17.47 16.00 26.08
CA ASN A 17 16.74 14.78 26.47
C ASN A 17 15.81 14.17 25.42
N VAL A 18 16.37 13.67 24.32
CA VAL A 18 15.62 12.82 23.39
C VAL A 18 16.28 11.44 23.33
N SER A 19 15.53 10.41 23.72
CA SER A 19 15.94 9.00 23.68
C SER A 19 16.32 8.57 22.26
N SER A 20 17.31 7.67 22.16
CA SER A 20 17.67 7.00 20.92
C SER A 20 16.46 6.36 20.26
N LEU A 21 16.36 6.52 18.93
CA LEU A 21 15.34 5.92 18.10
C LEU A 21 15.49 4.40 18.10
N ASN A 22 14.71 3.71 18.93
CA ASN A 22 14.47 2.29 18.72
C ASN A 22 13.48 2.17 17.55
N LEU A 23 14.03 1.96 16.36
CA LEU A 23 13.23 1.57 15.21
C LEU A 23 12.59 0.20 15.51
N PRO A 24 11.30 0.01 15.26
CA PRO A 24 10.64 -1.28 15.53
C PRO A 24 11.01 -2.37 14.51
N ILE A 25 11.74 -1.98 13.46
CA ILE A 25 12.70 -2.81 12.72
C ILE A 25 14.06 -2.59 13.39
N GLY A 26 14.60 -3.56 14.12
CA GLY A 26 15.96 -3.39 14.67
C GLY A 26 16.38 -4.25 15.85
N THR A 27 15.49 -4.90 16.57
CA THR A 27 15.90 -5.91 17.59
C THR A 27 15.84 -7.32 17.02
N ASN A 28 14.90 -7.58 16.11
CA ASN A 28 14.81 -8.77 15.27
C ASN A 28 14.34 -8.33 13.88
N ASN A 29 15.14 -8.59 12.84
CA ASN A 29 14.83 -8.25 11.45
C ASN A 29 14.49 -9.50 10.63
N THR A 30 14.05 -10.59 11.28
CA THR A 30 13.55 -11.74 10.52
C THR A 30 12.33 -11.32 9.69
N PRO A 31 12.08 -11.98 8.55
CA PRO A 31 10.93 -11.67 7.73
C PRO A 31 9.60 -11.66 8.48
N GLU A 32 9.44 -12.53 9.48
CA GLU A 32 8.25 -12.59 10.34
C GLU A 32 8.12 -11.34 11.21
N ALA A 33 9.22 -10.86 11.79
CA ALA A 33 9.23 -9.65 12.60
C ALA A 33 8.92 -8.40 11.76
N VAL A 34 9.38 -8.37 10.51
CA VAL A 34 9.06 -7.30 9.56
C VAL A 34 7.59 -7.37 9.13
N ARG A 35 7.05 -8.58 8.94
CA ARG A 35 5.66 -8.81 8.56
C ARG A 35 4.67 -8.26 9.58
N GLU A 36 5.02 -8.24 10.86
CA GLU A 36 4.19 -7.67 11.92
C GLU A 36 3.70 -6.24 11.62
N VAL A 37 4.44 -5.42 10.88
CA VAL A 37 4.01 -4.03 10.58
C VAL A 37 2.69 -3.97 9.78
N VAL A 38 2.34 -5.01 9.02
CA VAL A 38 1.07 -5.08 8.28
C VAL A 38 0.00 -5.91 9.01
N GLU A 39 0.38 -6.71 10.01
CA GLU A 39 -0.57 -7.50 10.78
C GLU A 39 -1.36 -6.63 11.79
N PRO A 40 -2.63 -6.97 12.07
CA PRO A 40 -3.40 -6.29 13.11
C PRO A 40 -2.78 -6.58 14.50
N PRO A 41 -3.07 -5.73 15.51
CA PRO A 41 -2.63 -5.95 16.88
C PRO A 41 -3.01 -7.35 17.40
N GLN A 42 -2.07 -8.00 18.09
CA GLN A 42 -2.27 -9.31 18.69
C GLN A 42 -2.70 -9.17 20.15
N GLY A 43 -3.84 -9.75 20.53
CA GLY A 43 -4.34 -9.72 21.91
C GLY A 43 -4.48 -8.30 22.47
N SER A 44 -3.99 -8.09 23.70
CA SER A 44 -3.95 -6.78 24.36
C SER A 44 -2.60 -6.06 24.13
N GLU A 45 -2.22 -5.88 22.86
CA GLU A 45 -0.96 -5.20 22.52
C GLU A 45 -0.92 -3.78 23.11
N ASN A 46 0.18 -3.45 23.80
CA ASN A 46 0.38 -2.10 24.31
C ASN A 46 0.65 -1.15 23.14
N LEU A 47 -0.20 -0.13 22.98
CA LEU A 47 -0.13 0.84 21.89
C LEU A 47 1.10 1.77 21.95
N ASN A 48 1.75 1.85 23.11
CA ASN A 48 3.02 2.54 23.27
C ASN A 48 4.23 1.64 22.96
N SER A 49 4.01 0.37 22.66
CA SER A 49 5.08 -0.51 22.19
C SER A 49 5.59 -0.01 20.84
N LEU A 50 6.88 -0.24 20.61
CA LEU A 50 7.56 0.06 19.36
C LEU A 50 6.80 -0.51 18.16
N MET A 51 6.41 -1.79 18.20
CA MET A 51 5.70 -2.43 17.10
C MET A 51 4.33 -1.76 16.86
N ALA A 52 3.55 -1.54 17.92
CA ALA A 52 2.23 -0.92 17.78
C ALA A 52 2.29 0.48 17.14
N GLN A 53 3.36 1.24 17.37
CA GLN A 53 3.56 2.56 16.75
C GLN A 53 3.86 2.50 15.24
N GLN A 54 4.24 1.34 14.70
CA GLN A 54 4.54 1.16 13.27
C GLN A 54 3.49 0.34 12.54
N ARG A 55 2.64 -0.41 13.26
CA ARG A 55 1.57 -1.18 12.63
C ARG A 55 0.68 -0.25 11.82
N PHE A 56 0.56 -0.53 10.52
CA PHE A 56 -0.29 0.22 9.63
C PHE A 56 -1.75 0.26 10.10
N TYR A 57 -2.21 -0.79 10.80
CA TYR A 57 -3.51 -0.82 11.47
C TYR A 57 -3.72 0.38 12.41
N ASN A 58 -2.69 0.79 13.16
CA ASN A 58 -2.78 1.85 14.17
C ASN A 58 -2.54 3.26 13.60
N ILE A 59 -1.87 3.38 12.45
CA ILE A 59 -1.45 4.66 11.88
C ILE A 59 -2.21 5.08 10.61
N CYS A 60 -2.97 4.18 9.98
CA CYS A 60 -3.85 4.54 8.88
C CYS A 60 -5.03 5.40 9.36
N ASP A 61 -5.50 6.30 8.49
CA ASP A 61 -6.63 7.17 8.76
C ASP A 61 -7.93 6.39 8.94
N VAL A 62 -8.10 5.34 8.13
CA VAL A 62 -9.28 4.48 8.10
C VAL A 62 -8.86 3.02 8.15
N VAL A 63 -9.56 2.24 8.98
CA VAL A 63 -9.46 0.79 9.10
C VAL A 63 -10.79 0.16 8.72
N VAL A 64 -10.77 -0.82 7.82
CA VAL A 64 -11.91 -1.64 7.43
C VAL A 64 -11.64 -3.07 7.88
N GLU A 65 -12.50 -3.60 8.75
CA GLU A 65 -12.49 -4.99 9.18
C GLU A 65 -13.74 -5.70 8.65
N VAL A 66 -13.57 -6.75 7.86
CA VAL A 66 -14.68 -7.54 7.33
C VAL A 66 -14.81 -8.84 8.10
N TYR A 67 -15.99 -9.07 8.67
CA TYR A 67 -16.39 -10.30 9.36
C TYR A 67 -17.51 -10.99 8.57
N THR A 68 -17.92 -12.19 8.99
CA THR A 68 -18.94 -12.98 8.26
C THR A 68 -20.26 -12.23 8.08
N ASN A 69 -20.70 -11.53 9.13
CA ASN A 69 -22.00 -10.89 9.20
C ASN A 69 -21.91 -9.37 9.44
N ASP A 70 -20.71 -8.80 9.41
CA ASP A 70 -20.50 -7.40 9.77
C ASP A 70 -19.29 -6.80 9.04
N VAL A 71 -19.32 -5.49 8.82
CA VAL A 71 -18.20 -4.70 8.33
C VAL A 71 -18.01 -3.54 9.29
N VAL A 72 -16.88 -3.55 10.00
CA VAL A 72 -16.55 -2.49 10.94
C VAL A 72 -15.57 -1.53 10.30
N ILE A 73 -15.98 -0.27 10.16
CA ILE A 73 -15.13 0.81 9.65
C ILE A 73 -14.83 1.78 10.79
N LYS A 74 -13.55 2.05 11.04
CA LYS A 74 -13.06 2.91 12.13
C LYS A 74 -12.07 3.94 11.59
N GLY A 75 -11.99 5.10 12.21
CA GLY A 75 -10.94 6.08 11.93
C GLY A 75 -10.97 7.27 12.89
N GLY A 76 -10.09 8.24 12.72
CA GLY A 76 -10.10 9.49 13.50
C GLY A 76 -8.80 9.78 14.25
N LYS A 77 -8.79 10.88 15.02
CA LYS A 77 -7.56 11.46 15.57
C LYS A 77 -7.01 10.65 16.75
N LEU A 78 -5.84 10.03 16.53
CA LEU A 78 -4.74 9.68 17.45
C LEU A 78 -5.03 9.68 18.97
N SER A 79 -6.01 8.91 19.40
CA SER A 79 -6.01 8.28 20.71
C SER A 79 -6.60 6.89 20.51
N PRO A 80 -5.82 5.83 20.80
CA PRO A 80 -6.36 4.49 20.76
C PRO A 80 -7.59 4.38 21.67
N GLY A 81 -8.69 3.86 21.13
CA GLY A 81 -9.98 3.79 21.85
C GLY A 81 -10.97 4.93 21.56
N SER A 82 -10.57 5.98 20.82
CA SER A 82 -11.45 7.10 20.44
C SER A 82 -11.79 7.14 18.95
N ALA A 83 -11.57 6.04 18.22
CA ALA A 83 -11.85 5.98 16.80
C ALA A 83 -13.36 6.12 16.54
N ALA A 84 -13.73 7.10 15.72
CA ALA A 84 -15.07 7.23 15.20
C ALA A 84 -15.39 5.98 14.37
N THR A 85 -16.51 5.33 14.69
CA THR A 85 -17.06 4.27 13.84
C THR A 85 -17.85 4.93 12.72
N ILE A 86 -17.63 4.47 11.48
CA ILE A 86 -18.33 4.96 10.30
C ILE A 86 -19.51 4.02 10.03
N PRO A 87 -20.76 4.51 10.06
CA PRO A 87 -21.93 3.68 9.74
C PRO A 87 -21.86 3.06 8.35
N TRP A 88 -22.27 1.80 8.22
CA TRP A 88 -22.22 1.04 6.96
C TRP A 88 -22.86 1.76 5.78
N GLN A 89 -23.95 2.50 5.98
CA GLN A 89 -24.61 3.26 4.90
C GLN A 89 -23.69 4.25 4.18
N TYR A 90 -22.64 4.76 4.84
CA TYR A 90 -21.65 5.67 4.24
C TYR A 90 -20.45 4.96 3.63
N ALA A 91 -20.29 3.66 3.89
CA ALA A 91 -19.22 2.82 3.36
C ALA A 91 -19.67 1.88 2.23
N SER A 92 -20.95 1.46 2.27
CA SER A 92 -21.54 0.48 1.36
C SER A 92 -21.50 0.85 -0.12
N ASN A 93 -21.32 2.13 -0.45
CA ASN A 93 -21.17 2.56 -1.84
C ASN A 93 -19.79 2.23 -2.42
N TRP A 94 -18.74 2.19 -1.58
CA TRP A 94 -17.36 1.99 -2.00
C TRP A 94 -16.73 0.68 -1.48
N ILE A 95 -17.45 -0.12 -0.68
CA ILE A 95 -17.04 -1.45 -0.24
C ILE A 95 -18.04 -2.50 -0.73
N SER A 96 -17.54 -3.60 -1.32
CA SER A 96 -18.33 -4.77 -1.68
C SER A 96 -17.70 -6.04 -1.12
N THR A 97 -18.47 -6.87 -0.41
CA THR A 97 -17.97 -8.08 0.28
C THR A 97 -18.46 -9.39 -0.33
N ASN A 98 -19.29 -9.34 -1.36
CA ASN A 98 -19.94 -10.52 -1.95
C ASN A 98 -19.33 -10.96 -3.30
N LYS A 99 -18.15 -10.46 -3.65
CA LYS A 99 -17.47 -10.79 -4.91
C LYS A 99 -16.57 -12.00 -4.72
N THR A 100 -16.51 -12.86 -5.73
CA THR A 100 -15.61 -14.00 -5.77
C THR A 100 -15.12 -14.24 -7.20
N PHE A 101 -13.93 -14.82 -7.32
CA PHE A 101 -13.40 -15.35 -8.58
C PHE A 101 -12.36 -16.44 -8.28
N TYR A 102 -11.97 -17.22 -9.28
CA TYR A 102 -10.98 -18.28 -9.11
C TYR A 102 -9.57 -17.78 -9.45
N ASP A 103 -8.63 -17.88 -8.51
CA ASP A 103 -7.22 -17.61 -8.78
C ASP A 103 -6.55 -18.92 -9.25
N GLN A 104 -6.17 -18.97 -10.53
CA GLN A 104 -5.55 -20.17 -11.11
C GLN A 104 -4.14 -20.46 -10.58
N ARG A 105 -3.41 -19.44 -10.10
CA ARG A 105 -2.11 -19.64 -9.46
C ARG A 105 -2.32 -20.28 -8.09
N GLU A 106 -3.19 -19.70 -7.29
CA GLU A 106 -3.47 -20.15 -5.92
C GLU A 106 -4.35 -21.39 -5.87
N LYS A 107 -4.99 -21.74 -6.98
CA LYS A 107 -5.96 -22.85 -7.12
C LYS A 107 -7.09 -22.76 -6.10
N LYS A 108 -7.48 -21.53 -5.75
CA LYS A 108 -8.45 -21.22 -4.70
C LYS A 108 -9.51 -20.25 -5.23
N THR A 109 -10.71 -20.34 -4.64
CA THR A 109 -11.72 -19.31 -4.82
C THR A 109 -11.36 -18.11 -3.95
N VAL A 110 -11.07 -16.99 -4.59
CA VAL A 110 -10.86 -15.72 -3.92
C VAL A 110 -12.20 -15.24 -3.38
N VAL A 111 -12.24 -14.93 -2.08
CA VAL A 111 -13.36 -14.29 -1.41
C VAL A 111 -12.95 -12.85 -1.16
N LEU A 112 -13.62 -11.91 -1.84
CA LEU A 112 -13.13 -10.54 -1.93
C LEU A 112 -13.78 -9.60 -0.93
N THR A 113 -12.95 -8.71 -0.41
CA THR A 113 -13.33 -7.36 -0.01
C THR A 113 -12.87 -6.41 -1.12
N GLU A 114 -13.80 -5.96 -1.96
CA GLU A 114 -13.53 -5.04 -3.06
C GLU A 114 -13.75 -3.59 -2.62
N ILE A 115 -12.76 -2.74 -2.89
CA ILE A 115 -12.77 -1.31 -2.64
C ILE A 115 -12.82 -0.57 -3.98
N ASP A 116 -13.89 0.18 -4.20
CA ASP A 116 -13.99 1.11 -5.32
C ASP A 116 -13.27 2.42 -4.95
N ILE A 117 -12.09 2.62 -5.53
CA ILE A 117 -11.22 3.76 -5.20
C ILE A 117 -11.81 5.09 -5.67
N GLY A 118 -12.53 5.10 -6.79
CA GLY A 118 -13.19 6.30 -7.29
C GLY A 118 -14.27 6.78 -6.31
N LYS A 119 -15.12 5.86 -5.86
CA LYS A 119 -16.16 6.18 -4.87
C LYS A 119 -15.60 6.41 -3.46
N PHE A 120 -14.52 5.71 -3.09
CA PHE A 120 -13.79 6.00 -1.87
C PHE A 120 -13.24 7.42 -1.90
N ASN A 121 -12.70 7.89 -3.02
CA ASN A 121 -12.19 9.26 -3.17
C ASN A 121 -13.30 10.31 -2.95
N ASP A 122 -14.48 10.11 -3.53
CA ASP A 122 -15.64 10.99 -3.31
C ASP A 122 -16.01 11.06 -1.82
N TRP A 123 -16.02 9.90 -1.14
CA TRP A 123 -16.28 9.85 0.30
C TRP A 123 -15.14 10.48 1.12
N ALA A 124 -13.89 10.16 0.82
CA ALA A 124 -12.68 10.59 1.54
C ALA A 124 -12.44 12.11 1.51
N THR A 125 -13.00 12.79 0.51
CA THR A 125 -12.93 14.25 0.37
C THR A 125 -14.17 14.98 0.89
N ASN A 126 -15.27 14.27 1.13
CA ASN A 126 -16.53 14.82 1.65
C ASN A 126 -16.39 15.38 3.07
N ASN A 127 -16.67 16.67 3.25
CA ASN A 127 -16.55 17.39 4.54
C ASN A 127 -17.81 17.39 5.41
N ASN A 128 -18.83 16.60 5.06
CA ASN A 128 -20.03 16.45 5.87
C ASN A 128 -19.72 15.58 7.11
N PRO A 129 -19.89 16.11 8.35
CA PRO A 129 -19.53 15.40 9.58
C PRO A 129 -20.37 14.16 9.86
N ILE A 130 -21.56 14.05 9.28
CA ILE A 130 -22.43 12.88 9.42
C ILE A 130 -21.97 11.76 8.49
N ALA A 131 -21.61 12.12 7.24
CA ALA A 131 -21.19 11.15 6.24
C ALA A 131 -19.73 10.72 6.39
N ASN A 132 -18.86 11.62 6.85
CA ASN A 132 -17.43 11.38 7.04
C ASN A 132 -16.87 12.15 8.24
N SER A 133 -17.20 11.66 9.44
CA SER A 133 -16.69 12.18 10.71
C SER A 133 -15.16 12.10 10.82
N VAL A 134 -14.52 11.11 10.18
CA VAL A 134 -13.06 10.92 10.19
C VAL A 134 -12.36 12.08 9.50
N ARG A 135 -12.74 12.40 8.26
CA ARG A 135 -12.18 13.53 7.52
C ARG A 135 -12.37 14.85 8.26
N VAL A 136 -13.52 15.05 8.92
CA VAL A 136 -13.78 16.28 9.68
C VAL A 136 -12.86 16.35 10.88
N ALA A 137 -12.74 15.27 11.66
CA ALA A 137 -11.87 15.21 12.83
C ALA A 137 -10.38 15.36 12.48
N GLN A 138 -9.95 14.87 11.32
CA GLN A 138 -8.57 15.01 10.84
C GLN A 138 -8.24 16.40 10.31
N GLY A 139 -9.23 17.17 9.84
CA GLY A 139 -9.03 18.49 9.25
C GLY A 139 -8.31 18.47 7.90
N ARG A 140 -8.03 17.29 7.33
CA ARG A 140 -7.39 17.08 6.02
C ARG A 140 -8.09 15.95 5.26
N TYR A 141 -7.78 15.81 3.97
CA TYR A 141 -8.23 14.65 3.21
C TYR A 141 -7.64 13.35 3.77
N ILE A 142 -8.45 12.30 3.75
CA ILE A 142 -8.04 10.94 4.10
C ILE A 142 -7.10 10.44 2.98
N ASN A 143 -5.96 9.89 3.36
CA ASN A 143 -4.93 9.43 2.42
C ASN A 143 -4.28 8.10 2.81
N SER A 144 -4.82 7.39 3.80
CA SER A 144 -4.38 6.04 4.16
C SER A 144 -5.54 5.14 4.55
N LEU A 145 -5.53 3.92 4.02
CA LEU A 145 -6.59 2.93 4.20
C LEU A 145 -5.97 1.58 4.55
N TYR A 146 -6.34 1.03 5.70
CA TYR A 146 -6.04 -0.34 6.08
C TYR A 146 -7.29 -1.22 5.89
N VAL A 147 -7.16 -2.34 5.19
CA VAL A 147 -8.26 -3.27 4.96
C VAL A 147 -7.83 -4.67 5.37
N ILE A 148 -8.66 -5.33 6.18
CA ILE A 148 -8.46 -6.72 6.56
C ILE A 148 -9.76 -7.52 6.44
N ASP A 149 -9.67 -8.64 5.74
CA ASP A 149 -10.72 -9.64 5.67
C ASP A 149 -10.48 -10.71 6.73
N LYS A 150 -11.33 -10.73 7.75
CA LYS A 150 -11.26 -11.62 8.93
C LYS A 150 -12.30 -12.74 8.83
N ARG A 151 -12.97 -12.90 7.69
CA ARG A 151 -13.93 -13.98 7.51
C ARG A 151 -13.23 -15.35 7.61
N PRO A 152 -13.87 -16.34 8.23
CA PRO A 152 -13.34 -17.70 8.26
C PRO A 152 -13.09 -18.21 6.84
N ARG A 153 -11.95 -18.87 6.64
CA ARG A 153 -11.56 -19.45 5.34
C ARG A 153 -11.46 -20.96 5.42
N THR A 154 -11.92 -21.62 4.37
CA THR A 154 -11.60 -23.03 4.12
C THR A 154 -10.27 -23.14 3.37
N ALA A 155 -9.70 -24.35 3.30
CA ALA A 155 -8.48 -24.59 2.53
C ALA A 155 -8.62 -24.26 1.01
N ALA A 156 -9.85 -24.28 0.49
CA ALA A 156 -10.17 -23.97 -0.91
C ALA A 156 -10.41 -22.46 -1.16
N GLN A 157 -10.36 -21.63 -0.13
CA GLN A 157 -10.64 -20.20 -0.21
C GLN A 157 -9.40 -19.36 0.08
N LEU A 158 -9.33 -18.20 -0.59
CA LEU A 158 -8.32 -17.18 -0.36
C LEU A 158 -9.02 -15.86 0.00
N PRO A 159 -8.94 -15.37 1.25
CA PRO A 159 -9.39 -14.02 1.55
C PRO A 159 -8.47 -13.03 0.83
N ALA A 160 -9.02 -11.99 0.20
CA ALA A 160 -8.21 -10.98 -0.45
C ALA A 160 -8.92 -9.64 -0.55
N VAL A 161 -8.13 -8.58 -0.74
CA VAL A 161 -8.62 -7.24 -1.01
C VAL A 161 -8.43 -6.96 -2.50
N ARG A 162 -9.42 -6.35 -3.15
CA ARG A 162 -9.29 -5.87 -4.54
C ARG A 162 -9.57 -4.39 -4.64
N LEU A 163 -8.70 -3.65 -5.33
CA LEU A 163 -8.92 -2.26 -5.68
C LEU A 163 -9.41 -2.16 -7.12
N VAL A 164 -10.52 -1.44 -7.32
CA VAL A 164 -11.09 -1.16 -8.65
C VAL A 164 -11.24 0.35 -8.83
N ASN A 165 -11.36 0.80 -10.08
CA ASN A 165 -11.59 2.20 -10.42
C ASN A 165 -10.54 3.17 -9.82
N GLY A 166 -9.29 2.71 -9.72
CA GLY A 166 -8.19 3.43 -9.06
C GLY A 166 -7.41 4.41 -9.94
N ALA A 167 -7.90 4.74 -11.14
CA ALA A 167 -7.17 5.60 -12.08
C ALA A 167 -6.89 7.00 -11.52
N VAL A 168 -7.81 7.52 -10.68
CA VAL A 168 -7.69 8.81 -9.99
C VAL A 168 -7.71 8.56 -8.49
N LEU A 169 -6.72 9.11 -7.78
CA LEU A 169 -6.58 9.00 -6.33
C LEU A 169 -6.99 10.30 -5.62
N PRO A 170 -7.23 10.27 -4.29
CA PRO A 170 -7.40 11.46 -3.48
C PRO A 170 -6.31 12.52 -3.67
N PRO A 171 -6.63 13.82 -3.54
CA PRO A 171 -5.67 14.90 -3.80
C PRO A 171 -4.37 14.80 -3.00
N SER A 172 -4.43 14.26 -1.77
CA SER A 172 -3.30 14.07 -0.86
C SER A 172 -2.57 12.74 -1.05
N GLY A 173 -2.86 11.99 -2.12
CA GLY A 173 -2.34 10.65 -2.32
C GLY A 173 -3.15 9.57 -1.62
N LEU A 174 -2.71 8.32 -1.77
CA LEU A 174 -3.33 7.18 -1.10
C LEU A 174 -2.34 6.04 -0.87
N THR A 175 -2.19 5.66 0.40
CA THR A 175 -1.56 4.40 0.79
C THR A 175 -2.63 3.39 1.17
N VAL A 176 -2.66 2.25 0.49
CA VAL A 176 -3.54 1.13 0.84
C VAL A 176 -2.72 0.01 1.44
N VAL A 177 -3.15 -0.48 2.60
CA VAL A 177 -2.47 -1.54 3.35
C VAL A 177 -3.42 -2.69 3.63
N THR A 178 -2.93 -3.92 3.49
CA THR A 178 -3.68 -5.13 3.83
C THR A 178 -2.74 -6.26 4.23
N PRO A 179 -3.03 -7.04 5.28
CA PRO A 179 -2.31 -8.30 5.53
C PRO A 179 -2.81 -9.43 4.61
N ASN A 180 -3.90 -9.24 3.85
CA ASN A 180 -4.34 -10.22 2.84
C ASN A 180 -3.68 -9.93 1.47
N PRO A 181 -3.71 -10.90 0.52
CA PRO A 181 -3.35 -10.65 -0.87
C PRO A 181 -4.14 -9.49 -1.46
N LEU A 182 -3.48 -8.68 -2.27
CA LEU A 182 -4.03 -7.49 -2.91
C LEU A 182 -4.13 -7.68 -4.42
N TYR A 183 -5.31 -7.45 -4.97
CA TYR A 183 -5.54 -7.39 -6.40
C TYR A 183 -5.77 -5.94 -6.82
N VAL A 184 -5.15 -5.50 -7.91
CA VAL A 184 -5.38 -4.18 -8.50
C VAL A 184 -5.95 -4.39 -9.88
N LYS A 185 -7.19 -3.91 -10.12
CA LYS A 185 -7.88 -4.08 -11.40
C LYS A 185 -7.88 -2.78 -12.20
N GLY A 186 -7.31 -2.85 -13.40
CA GLY A 186 -7.21 -1.74 -14.34
C GLY A 186 -6.11 -0.74 -13.98
N ASN A 187 -6.19 0.44 -14.58
CA ASN A 187 -5.24 1.51 -14.31
C ASN A 187 -5.33 1.98 -12.85
N TYR A 188 -4.18 2.18 -12.22
CA TYR A 188 -4.08 2.69 -10.86
C TYR A 188 -3.16 3.91 -10.82
N ASN A 189 -3.69 5.02 -10.30
CA ASN A 189 -3.03 6.32 -10.26
C ASN A 189 -2.50 6.76 -11.64
N ALA A 190 -3.27 6.42 -12.69
CA ALA A 190 -2.92 6.66 -14.07
C ALA A 190 -4.17 7.09 -14.85
N TYR A 191 -4.22 8.36 -15.24
CA TYR A 191 -5.28 8.94 -16.06
C TYR A 191 -4.70 9.96 -17.05
N GLY A 192 -5.36 10.14 -18.20
CA GLY A 192 -4.88 11.05 -19.24
C GLY A 192 -3.45 10.72 -19.69
N ALA A 193 -2.56 11.72 -19.66
CA ALA A 193 -1.20 11.62 -20.20
C ALA A 193 -0.25 10.66 -19.46
N SER A 194 -0.60 10.19 -18.26
CA SER A 194 0.23 9.21 -17.54
C SER A 194 -0.04 7.77 -17.97
N VAL A 195 -1.11 7.50 -18.72
CA VAL A 195 -1.44 6.13 -19.18
C VAL A 195 -0.44 5.68 -20.24
N GLY A 196 0.18 4.52 -20.04
CA GLY A 196 1.17 3.93 -20.94
C GLY A 196 2.52 4.67 -20.99
N SER A 197 2.71 5.62 -20.07
CA SER A 197 3.84 6.56 -20.03
C SER A 197 4.66 6.39 -18.76
N THR A 198 5.94 6.79 -18.82
CA THR A 198 6.82 6.89 -17.64
C THR A 198 6.78 8.28 -17.00
N ASN A 199 6.02 9.23 -17.56
CA ASN A 199 5.83 10.55 -16.99
C ASN A 199 4.85 10.50 -15.82
N THR A 200 5.38 10.63 -14.61
CA THR A 200 4.61 10.61 -13.36
C THR A 200 4.26 12.01 -12.83
N ALA A 201 4.50 13.10 -13.56
CA ALA A 201 4.31 14.46 -13.06
C ALA A 201 2.89 14.76 -12.54
N ASN A 202 1.87 14.09 -13.10
CA ASN A 202 0.45 14.26 -12.74
C ASN A 202 -0.10 13.15 -11.84
N THR A 203 0.72 12.19 -11.42
CA THR A 203 0.32 11.12 -10.50
C THR A 203 0.29 11.64 -9.07
N LYS A 204 -0.43 10.95 -8.19
CA LYS A 204 -0.47 11.26 -6.76
C LYS A 204 0.52 10.39 -5.98
N PRO A 205 0.99 10.83 -4.81
CA PRO A 205 1.79 9.98 -3.93
C PRO A 205 1.00 8.72 -3.55
N ALA A 206 1.51 7.54 -3.87
CA ALA A 206 0.73 6.31 -3.70
C ALA A 206 1.60 5.12 -3.29
N ALA A 207 1.10 4.31 -2.36
CA ALA A 207 1.72 3.04 -1.99
C ALA A 207 0.68 1.93 -1.84
N LEU A 208 1.09 0.71 -2.20
CA LEU A 208 0.33 -0.52 -2.08
C LEU A 208 1.14 -1.48 -1.22
N ILE A 209 0.65 -1.77 -0.03
CA ILE A 209 1.34 -2.58 0.98
C ILE A 209 0.49 -3.83 1.27
N SER A 210 1.03 -5.02 0.99
CA SER A 210 0.21 -6.24 0.97
C SER A 210 0.95 -7.54 1.33
N ASP A 211 0.21 -8.64 1.48
CA ASP A 211 0.77 -10.01 1.49
C ASP A 211 1.44 -10.41 0.18
N ALA A 212 0.73 -10.22 -0.91
CA ALA A 212 1.19 -10.44 -2.26
C ALA A 212 0.35 -9.54 -3.16
N ILE A 213 0.90 -9.10 -4.28
CA ILE A 213 0.19 -8.22 -5.20
C ILE A 213 -0.03 -8.89 -6.57
N THR A 214 -1.26 -8.82 -7.06
CA THR A 214 -1.65 -9.32 -8.38
C THR A 214 -2.27 -8.20 -9.19
N ILE A 215 -1.81 -8.03 -10.42
CA ILE A 215 -2.37 -7.04 -11.35
C ILE A 215 -3.34 -7.75 -12.29
N LEU A 216 -4.55 -7.20 -12.37
CA LEU A 216 -5.61 -7.58 -13.28
C LEU A 216 -5.84 -6.42 -14.23
N SER A 217 -5.91 -6.68 -15.52
CA SER A 217 -6.13 -5.64 -16.51
C SER A 217 -7.53 -5.04 -16.43
N GLY A 218 -7.76 -3.95 -17.17
CA GLY A 218 -9.12 -3.40 -17.32
C GLY A 218 -10.10 -4.37 -17.99
N SER A 219 -9.59 -5.39 -18.71
CA SER A 219 -10.38 -6.42 -19.39
C SER A 219 -10.70 -7.63 -18.52
N TRP A 220 -10.19 -7.67 -17.28
CA TRP A 220 -10.42 -8.82 -16.40
C TRP A 220 -11.91 -9.04 -16.13
N ASP A 221 -12.35 -10.28 -16.30
CA ASP A 221 -13.71 -10.74 -16.08
C ASP A 221 -13.71 -11.90 -15.08
N ASP A 222 -14.32 -11.68 -13.91
CA ASP A 222 -14.38 -12.66 -12.83
C ASP A 222 -15.06 -13.96 -13.27
N SER A 223 -16.04 -13.91 -14.19
CA SER A 223 -16.74 -15.11 -14.64
C SER A 223 -15.87 -16.02 -15.49
N ARG A 224 -14.76 -15.50 -16.04
CA ARG A 224 -13.79 -16.25 -16.86
C ARG A 224 -12.54 -16.66 -16.09
N SER A 225 -12.47 -16.33 -14.80
CA SER A 225 -11.31 -16.57 -13.94
C SER A 225 -10.87 -18.05 -13.89
N SER A 226 -11.81 -19.01 -13.97
CA SER A 226 -11.54 -20.45 -14.04
C SER A 226 -11.42 -21.01 -15.47
N SER A 227 -11.67 -20.21 -16.50
CA SER A 227 -11.71 -20.65 -17.90
C SER A 227 -10.31 -20.92 -18.49
N SER A 228 -10.18 -21.14 -19.79
CA SER A 228 -8.87 -21.23 -20.45
C SER A 228 -8.19 -19.85 -20.54
N ILE A 229 -6.86 -19.84 -20.56
CA ILE A 229 -6.06 -18.61 -20.72
C ILE A 229 -6.44 -17.80 -21.97
N SER A 230 -6.87 -18.47 -23.04
CA SER A 230 -7.32 -17.83 -24.29
C SER A 230 -8.54 -16.94 -24.14
N THR A 231 -9.32 -17.09 -23.06
CA THR A 231 -10.52 -16.28 -22.77
C THR A 231 -10.25 -15.12 -21.80
N ARG A 232 -9.09 -15.13 -21.13
CA ARG A 232 -8.64 -14.10 -20.18
C ARG A 232 -7.63 -13.17 -20.84
N VAL A 233 -7.99 -12.56 -21.98
CA VAL A 233 -7.10 -11.67 -22.72
C VAL A 233 -7.01 -10.31 -22.03
N ALA A 234 -5.80 -9.90 -21.65
CA ALA A 234 -5.56 -8.65 -20.95
C ALA A 234 -5.73 -7.42 -21.87
N SER A 235 -5.85 -6.25 -21.25
CA SER A 235 -5.65 -4.93 -21.87
C SER A 235 -4.42 -4.23 -21.31
N ASP A 236 -3.87 -3.29 -22.08
CA ASP A 236 -2.77 -2.45 -21.62
C ASP A 236 -3.15 -1.75 -20.31
N THR A 237 -2.25 -1.81 -19.32
CA THR A 237 -2.53 -1.36 -17.96
C THR A 237 -1.34 -0.60 -17.40
N THR A 238 -1.62 0.50 -16.69
CA THR A 238 -0.61 1.35 -16.04
C THR A 238 -0.86 1.44 -14.54
N VAL A 239 0.18 1.18 -13.75
CA VAL A 239 0.14 1.28 -12.29
C VAL A 239 1.27 2.20 -11.81
N ASN A 240 0.90 3.30 -11.14
CA ASN A 240 1.84 4.24 -10.54
C ASN A 240 1.73 4.20 -9.01
N ALA A 241 2.61 3.45 -8.34
CA ALA A 241 2.64 3.35 -6.87
C ALA A 241 3.95 2.74 -6.40
N ALA A 242 4.35 3.05 -5.17
CA ALA A 242 5.30 2.20 -4.45
C ALA A 242 4.62 0.88 -4.07
N ILE A 243 5.35 -0.22 -4.12
CA ILE A 243 4.88 -1.56 -3.76
C ILE A 243 5.75 -2.09 -2.64
N MET A 244 5.12 -2.45 -1.52
CA MET A 244 5.71 -3.31 -0.49
C MET A 244 4.87 -4.58 -0.40
N ALA A 245 5.42 -5.71 -0.79
CA ALA A 245 4.67 -6.97 -0.81
C ALA A 245 5.55 -8.14 -0.41
N GLY A 246 4.90 -9.24 -0.06
CA GLY A 246 5.58 -10.51 0.12
C GLY A 246 5.69 -11.30 -1.17
N ILE A 247 6.58 -12.28 -1.16
CA ILE A 247 6.81 -13.19 -2.28
C ILE A 247 6.78 -14.64 -1.79
N VAL A 248 6.62 -15.60 -2.70
CA VAL A 248 6.91 -17.01 -2.38
C VAL A 248 8.42 -17.18 -2.41
N GLU A 249 9.03 -17.85 -1.44
CA GLU A 249 10.47 -18.08 -1.45
C GLU A 249 10.87 -19.10 -2.51
N THR A 250 12.00 -18.86 -3.19
CA THR A 250 12.59 -19.86 -4.09
C THR A 250 13.20 -20.96 -3.23
N VAL A 251 12.72 -22.19 -3.37
CA VAL A 251 13.24 -23.36 -2.63
C VAL A 251 13.69 -24.42 -3.63
N GLY A 252 14.97 -24.75 -3.65
CA GLY A 252 15.53 -25.73 -4.59
C GLY A 252 15.29 -25.34 -6.05
N SER A 253 14.60 -26.21 -6.80
CA SER A 253 14.23 -25.97 -8.22
C SER A 253 12.95 -25.15 -8.40
N ASP A 254 12.25 -24.82 -7.32
CA ASP A 254 11.00 -24.05 -7.36
C ASP A 254 11.28 -22.55 -7.42
N TYR A 255 11.60 -22.05 -8.62
CA TYR A 255 11.82 -20.62 -8.85
C TYR A 255 10.55 -19.79 -8.66
N SER A 256 10.63 -18.75 -7.84
CA SER A 256 9.48 -17.88 -7.54
C SER A 256 9.21 -16.77 -8.57
N GLY A 257 10.07 -16.64 -9.59
CA GLY A 257 9.87 -15.68 -10.68
C GLY A 257 10.56 -14.33 -10.48
N GLY A 258 11.49 -14.18 -9.51
CA GLY A 258 12.31 -12.97 -9.34
C GLY A 258 11.52 -11.66 -9.14
N LEU A 259 12.17 -10.53 -9.42
CA LEU A 259 11.54 -9.20 -9.39
C LEU A 259 10.41 -9.12 -10.43
N GLU A 260 10.62 -9.74 -11.61
CA GLU A 260 9.72 -9.77 -12.77
C GLU A 260 8.33 -10.37 -12.49
N ASN A 261 8.18 -11.08 -11.37
CA ASN A 261 6.96 -11.73 -10.91
C ASN A 261 6.52 -11.29 -9.51
N LEU A 262 7.13 -10.23 -8.95
CA LEU A 262 6.62 -9.62 -7.72
C LEU A 262 5.17 -9.14 -7.92
N PRO A 263 4.85 -8.33 -8.96
CA PRO A 263 3.49 -8.28 -9.47
C PRO A 263 3.16 -9.59 -10.18
N ARG A 264 2.15 -10.30 -9.66
CA ARG A 264 1.61 -11.51 -10.26
C ARG A 264 0.58 -11.16 -11.34
N PHE A 265 0.34 -12.08 -12.27
CA PHE A 265 -0.66 -11.95 -13.33
C PHE A 265 -1.48 -13.23 -13.47
N LEU A 266 -2.73 -13.10 -13.93
CA LEU A 266 -3.67 -14.23 -14.15
C LEU A 266 -4.27 -14.26 -15.56
N GLU A 267 -3.74 -13.45 -16.48
CA GLU A 267 -4.30 -13.21 -17.82
C GLU A 267 -3.29 -13.53 -18.93
N ASN A 268 -3.80 -13.67 -20.14
CA ASN A 268 -2.98 -13.65 -21.35
C ASN A 268 -2.57 -12.20 -21.69
N TRP A 269 -1.33 -11.83 -21.39
CA TRP A 269 -0.79 -10.52 -21.76
C TRP A 269 0.05 -10.53 -23.05
N SER A 270 0.02 -11.62 -23.83
CA SER A 270 0.73 -11.64 -25.11
C SER A 270 0.27 -10.50 -26.02
N GLY A 271 1.22 -9.67 -26.47
CA GLY A 271 0.93 -8.49 -27.27
C GLY A 271 0.31 -7.31 -26.51
N LYS A 272 0.36 -7.32 -25.17
CA LYS A 272 -0.11 -6.25 -24.28
C LYS A 272 1.03 -5.66 -23.47
N VAL A 273 0.86 -4.41 -23.03
CA VAL A 273 1.86 -3.66 -22.27
C VAL A 273 1.40 -3.49 -20.82
N PHE A 274 2.27 -3.84 -19.89
CA PHE A 274 2.15 -3.44 -18.50
C PHE A 274 3.18 -2.35 -18.21
N THR A 275 2.68 -1.14 -17.91
CA THR A 275 3.52 0.00 -17.52
C THR A 275 3.48 0.16 -16.01
N TYR A 276 4.64 0.17 -15.38
CA TYR A 276 4.79 0.37 -13.94
C TYR A 276 5.77 1.50 -13.67
N ASN A 277 5.33 2.48 -12.88
CA ASN A 277 6.22 3.53 -12.36
C ASN A 277 6.15 3.52 -10.83
N GLY A 278 7.29 3.31 -10.17
CA GLY A 278 7.31 3.26 -8.72
C GLY A 278 8.61 2.69 -8.15
N SER A 279 8.54 2.23 -6.90
CA SER A 279 9.61 1.53 -6.20
C SER A 279 9.04 0.23 -5.64
N MET A 280 9.80 -0.86 -5.72
CA MET A 280 9.36 -2.16 -5.23
C MET A 280 10.26 -2.61 -4.08
N VAL A 281 9.64 -3.11 -3.00
CA VAL A 281 10.35 -3.66 -1.86
C VAL A 281 9.71 -5.00 -1.48
N VAL A 282 10.54 -6.03 -1.34
CA VAL A 282 10.13 -7.34 -0.82
C VAL A 282 10.65 -7.45 0.60
N MET A 283 9.74 -7.58 1.56
CA MET A 283 10.07 -7.51 2.99
C MET A 283 9.85 -8.83 3.73
N TYR A 284 9.03 -9.74 3.18
CA TYR A 284 8.64 -10.98 3.85
C TYR A 284 8.12 -12.05 2.88
N PRO A 285 8.08 -13.34 3.27
CA PRO A 285 7.28 -14.34 2.58
C PRO A 285 5.79 -14.03 2.66
N SER A 286 5.04 -14.33 1.59
CA SER A 286 3.58 -14.30 1.59
C SER A 286 3.04 -15.45 2.46
N GLN A 287 2.11 -15.14 3.37
CA GLN A 287 1.44 -16.10 4.25
C GLN A 287 0.12 -16.63 3.68
N TYR A 288 -0.48 -15.92 2.71
CA TYR A 288 -1.78 -16.30 2.14
C TYR A 288 -1.66 -16.82 0.71
N ALA A 289 -1.02 -16.06 -0.18
CA ALA A 289 -0.83 -16.41 -1.58
C ALA A 289 0.48 -17.19 -1.77
N THR A 290 0.51 -18.41 -1.27
CA THR A 290 1.72 -19.21 -1.10
C THR A 290 2.04 -20.13 -2.29
N ASN A 291 1.19 -20.20 -3.32
CA ASN A 291 1.48 -21.09 -4.44
C ASN A 291 2.63 -20.60 -5.31
N LYS A 292 3.48 -21.57 -5.66
CA LYS A 292 4.64 -21.41 -6.53
C LYS A 292 4.26 -20.83 -7.88
N TRP A 293 5.24 -20.23 -8.55
CA TRP A 293 5.06 -19.81 -9.93
C TRP A 293 4.79 -21.03 -10.82
N ALA A 294 3.64 -21.01 -11.50
CA ALA A 294 3.18 -22.14 -12.33
C ALA A 294 3.72 -22.13 -13.77
N GLY A 295 4.67 -21.24 -14.10
CA GLY A 295 5.12 -21.03 -15.48
C GLY A 295 4.17 -20.14 -16.30
N THR A 296 4.35 -20.14 -17.62
CA THR A 296 3.49 -19.44 -18.60
C THR A 296 2.60 -20.43 -19.35
N GLY A 297 1.63 -19.96 -20.13
CA GLY A 297 0.79 -20.78 -21.00
C GLY A 297 -0.47 -21.38 -20.35
N GLY A 298 -0.55 -21.42 -19.02
CA GLY A 298 -1.73 -21.89 -18.27
C GLY A 298 -2.38 -20.78 -17.43
N VAL A 299 -1.65 -20.27 -16.45
CA VAL A 299 -2.13 -19.23 -15.54
C VAL A 299 -2.11 -17.86 -16.22
N TYR A 300 -0.98 -17.49 -16.81
CA TYR A 300 -0.77 -16.21 -17.50
C TYR A 300 0.25 -16.35 -18.63
N ASN A 301 0.28 -15.36 -19.52
CA ASN A 301 1.41 -15.10 -20.43
C ASN A 301 1.95 -13.70 -20.15
N PRO A 302 3.26 -13.45 -20.27
CA PRO A 302 3.86 -12.21 -19.81
C PRO A 302 3.53 -11.01 -20.74
N PRO A 303 3.36 -9.80 -20.17
CA PRO A 303 3.28 -8.57 -20.95
C PRO A 303 4.65 -8.13 -21.45
N THR A 304 4.66 -7.20 -22.41
CA THR A 304 5.77 -6.26 -22.55
C THR A 304 5.81 -5.37 -21.30
N ARG A 305 6.86 -5.49 -20.50
CA ARG A 305 7.04 -4.72 -19.26
C ARG A 305 7.73 -3.39 -19.55
N ARG A 306 7.10 -2.27 -19.17
CA ARG A 306 7.70 -0.94 -19.15
C ARG A 306 7.85 -0.48 -17.72
N TRP A 307 9.04 -0.63 -17.15
CA TRP A 307 9.30 -0.33 -15.76
C TRP A 307 10.17 0.90 -15.63
N SER A 308 9.75 1.83 -14.77
CA SER A 308 10.52 3.01 -14.42
C SER A 308 10.42 3.28 -12.92
N PHE A 309 11.43 3.95 -12.39
CA PHE A 309 11.31 4.60 -11.10
C PHE A 309 10.36 5.81 -11.21
N ASP A 310 9.50 6.01 -10.20
CA ASP A 310 8.68 7.22 -10.10
C ASP A 310 9.54 8.36 -9.54
N LEU A 311 9.89 9.33 -10.40
CA LEU A 311 10.72 10.47 -10.03
C LEU A 311 10.10 11.35 -8.94
N ASN A 312 8.78 11.30 -8.72
CA ASN A 312 8.16 12.00 -7.59
C ASN A 312 8.72 11.53 -6.24
N PHE A 313 9.23 10.30 -6.14
CA PHE A 313 9.78 9.79 -4.89
C PHE A 313 11.14 10.40 -4.52
N THR A 314 11.73 11.23 -5.38
CA THR A 314 12.88 12.08 -5.05
C THR A 314 12.51 13.36 -4.31
N ASP A 315 11.22 13.72 -4.31
CA ASP A 315 10.68 14.89 -3.63
C ASP A 315 10.00 14.44 -2.33
N PRO A 316 10.51 14.84 -1.14
CA PRO A 316 9.91 14.48 0.14
C PRO A 316 8.42 14.86 0.28
N SER A 317 7.96 15.89 -0.44
CA SER A 317 6.55 16.32 -0.41
C SER A 317 5.63 15.43 -1.26
N LYS A 318 6.21 14.55 -2.08
CA LYS A 318 5.50 13.62 -2.96
C LYS A 318 5.74 12.15 -2.64
N LEU A 319 6.33 11.87 -1.48
CA LEU A 319 6.40 10.51 -0.95
C LEU A 319 5.00 10.01 -0.58
N PRO A 320 4.70 8.71 -0.80
CA PRO A 320 3.44 8.13 -0.37
C PRO A 320 3.14 8.41 1.10
N PRO A 321 1.86 8.59 1.49
CA PRO A 321 1.48 8.68 2.89
C PRO A 321 2.05 7.50 3.70
N LEU A 322 2.52 7.76 4.91
CA LEU A 322 3.11 6.74 5.80
C LEU A 322 4.42 6.11 5.29
N THR A 323 5.12 6.74 4.34
CA THR A 323 6.45 6.29 3.92
C THR A 323 7.40 6.26 5.12
N PRO A 324 8.09 5.14 5.40
CA PRO A 324 9.09 5.08 6.46
C PRO A 324 10.18 6.13 6.27
N GLN A 325 10.49 6.89 7.31
CA GLN A 325 11.53 7.91 7.27
C GLN A 325 12.67 7.53 8.22
N VAL A 326 13.89 7.42 7.68
CA VAL A 326 15.10 7.38 8.50
C VAL A 326 15.54 8.82 8.73
N ARG A 327 15.68 9.21 10.00
CA ARG A 327 16.21 10.52 10.40
C ARG A 327 17.57 10.30 11.03
N ALA A 328 18.62 10.85 10.42
CA ALA A 328 19.97 10.84 10.97
C ALA A 328 20.27 12.16 11.68
N VAL A 329 20.88 12.09 12.86
CA VAL A 329 21.40 13.26 13.57
C VAL A 329 22.87 13.40 13.23
N VAL A 330 23.25 14.53 12.62
CA VAL A 330 24.65 14.87 12.36
C VAL A 330 25.15 15.76 13.48
N ARG A 331 26.18 15.31 14.20
CA ARG A 331 26.91 16.11 15.18
C ARG A 331 28.12 16.73 14.49
N VAL A 332 28.15 18.04 14.37
CA VAL A 332 29.34 18.78 13.93
C VAL A 332 29.93 19.57 15.09
N LYS A 333 31.25 19.54 15.22
CA LYS A 333 32.01 20.32 16.20
C LYS A 333 32.67 21.47 15.43
N TRP A 334 32.37 22.70 15.80
CA TRP A 334 33.14 23.85 15.33
C TRP A 334 34.42 23.93 16.14
N ALA A 335 35.56 24.01 15.46
CA ALA A 335 36.82 24.42 16.05
C ALA A 335 37.12 25.84 15.55
N THR A 336 37.42 26.75 16.47
CA THR A 336 38.02 28.03 16.11
C THR A 336 39.46 27.76 15.68
N ILE A 337 39.86 28.26 14.51
CA ILE A 337 41.26 28.22 14.07
C ILE A 337 42.06 29.09 15.06
N ALA A 338 43.21 28.61 15.52
CA ALA A 338 44.11 29.40 16.38
C ALA A 338 44.59 30.65 15.61
N PRO A 339 44.66 31.81 16.26
CA PRO A 339 45.02 33.06 15.59
C PRO A 339 46.54 33.16 15.38
N ASP A 340 47.10 32.40 14.43
CA ASP A 340 48.51 32.54 14.00
C ASP A 340 48.95 31.72 12.76
N GLU A 341 48.05 31.28 11.88
CA GLU A 341 48.45 30.86 10.51
C GLU A 341 47.70 31.67 9.45
N SER A 342 48.28 32.82 9.09
CA SER A 342 47.99 33.58 7.86
C SER A 342 49.25 33.70 7.03
#